data_AF-A0A9R0JBB1-F1
#
_entry.id   AF-A0A9R0JBB1-F1
#
_cell.length_a   1.000
_cell.length_b   1.000
_cell.length_c   1.000
_cell.angle_alpha   90.00
_cell.angle_beta   90.00
_cell.angle_gamma   90.00
#
_symmetry.space_group_name_H-M   'P 1'
#
loop_
_entity.id
_entity.type
_entity.pdbx_description
1 polymer ?
#
loop_
_entity_poly.entity_id
_entity_poly.type
_entity_poly.pdbx_seq_one_letter_code
_entity_poly.pdbx_strand_id
1 'polypeptide(L)'
;MTVKWVLHWHPSAGHTVNTQIMNEISQCVESLNGVKDGRWKSVLTFYKPITRDQSMAAEYPRDFLGISIPEQPNKYYFIIRAHRIVLEADLSIQTIMDKLQSYKSRVSLNFEGIQYQLGDFQVRVGKVAPSTSETMRGIVMEVEYLPISSIDKSRQILEDFVDFWKDTLSKRSLPGHFLHNEPNFGEYGLGDQYSAEHTTVQYATVMAQLIATVQTTQVVRN
;
A
#
# COMPACT_ATOMS: atom_id res chain seq x y z
N MET A 1 6.92 -2.38 -15.69
CA MET A 1 5.62 -2.14 -15.03
C MET A 1 5.19 -0.72 -15.34
N THR A 2 3.91 -0.44 -15.26
CA THR A 2 3.33 0.89 -15.51
C THR A 2 3.24 1.69 -14.22
N VAL A 3 3.20 3.02 -14.33
CA VAL A 3 3.26 3.89 -13.15
C VAL A 3 1.96 3.79 -12.36
N LYS A 4 2.07 3.59 -11.05
CA LYS A 4 0.92 3.63 -10.15
C LYS A 4 1.16 4.50 -8.94
N TRP A 5 0.09 5.10 -8.44
CA TRP A 5 0.03 5.81 -7.16
C TRP A 5 -0.83 5.03 -6.18
N VAL A 6 -0.32 4.86 -4.96
CA VAL A 6 -1.06 4.23 -3.86
C VAL A 6 -1.50 5.31 -2.87
N LEU A 7 -2.80 5.55 -2.81
CA LEU A 7 -3.45 6.51 -1.93
C LEU A 7 -4.10 5.79 -0.75
N HIS A 8 -4.19 6.47 0.38
CA HIS A 8 -4.89 5.97 1.55
C HIS A 8 -5.96 6.94 2.03
N TRP A 9 -7.05 6.40 2.56
CA TRP A 9 -8.13 7.20 3.11
C TRP A 9 -7.76 7.77 4.47
N HIS A 10 -7.83 9.08 4.59
CA HIS A 10 -7.71 9.81 5.85
C HIS A 10 -9.11 10.21 6.34
N PRO A 11 -9.65 9.56 7.38
CA PRO A 11 -10.98 9.88 7.88
C PRO A 11 -11.00 11.25 8.56
N SER A 12 -12.12 11.96 8.45
CA SER A 12 -12.34 13.20 9.19
C SER A 12 -12.34 12.95 10.71
N ALA A 13 -12.03 13.97 11.51
CA ALA A 13 -12.00 13.87 12.95
C ALA A 13 -13.31 13.30 13.51
N GLY A 14 -13.20 12.30 14.41
CA GLY A 14 -14.35 11.61 14.99
C GLY A 14 -14.95 10.49 14.13
N HIS A 15 -14.51 10.32 12.88
CA HIS A 15 -14.96 9.24 12.01
C HIS A 15 -13.93 8.12 11.91
N THR A 16 -14.41 6.89 11.69
CA THR A 16 -13.58 5.71 11.45
C THR A 16 -13.91 5.12 10.09
N VAL A 17 -12.93 4.46 9.46
CA VAL A 17 -13.16 3.69 8.24
C VAL A 17 -14.18 2.58 8.48
N ASN A 18 -15.03 2.34 7.48
CA ASN A 18 -16.02 1.28 7.50
C ASN A 18 -16.36 0.84 6.07
N THR A 19 -17.11 -0.26 5.95
CA THR A 19 -17.50 -0.84 4.66
C THR A 19 -18.40 0.09 3.84
N GLN A 20 -19.21 0.94 4.48
CA GLN A 20 -20.09 1.88 3.77
C GLN A 20 -19.29 2.92 2.98
N ILE A 21 -18.27 3.53 3.61
CA ILE A 21 -17.36 4.47 2.94
C ILE A 21 -16.67 3.79 1.75
N MET A 22 -16.16 2.56 1.96
CA MET A 22 -15.52 1.79 0.89
C MET A 22 -16.48 1.49 -0.28
N ASN A 23 -17.73 1.14 0.01
CA ASN A 23 -18.74 0.88 -1.01
C ASN A 23 -19.08 2.15 -1.80
N GLU A 24 -19.22 3.29 -1.15
CA GLU A 24 -19.49 4.58 -1.81
C GLU A 24 -18.31 5.03 -2.69
N ILE A 25 -17.08 4.84 -2.22
CA ILE A 25 -15.87 5.05 -3.03
C ILE A 25 -15.89 4.13 -4.27
N SER A 26 -16.26 2.86 -4.09
CA SER A 26 -16.33 1.88 -5.19
C SER A 26 -17.41 2.27 -6.21
N GLN A 27 -18.58 2.70 -5.75
CA GLN A 27 -19.65 3.22 -6.60
C GLN A 27 -19.26 4.51 -7.33
N CYS A 28 -18.37 5.32 -6.74
CA CYS A 28 -17.82 6.49 -7.41
C CYS A 28 -17.02 6.09 -8.66
N VAL A 29 -16.13 5.08 -8.55
CA VAL A 29 -15.40 4.54 -9.71
C VAL A 29 -16.37 4.04 -10.78
N GLU A 30 -17.41 3.31 -10.39
CA GLU A 30 -18.43 2.80 -11.31
C GLU A 30 -19.20 3.94 -12.00
N SER A 31 -19.52 5.02 -11.28
CA SER A 31 -20.21 6.20 -11.85
C SER A 31 -19.35 6.99 -12.84
N LEU A 32 -18.03 6.79 -12.82
CA LEU A 32 -17.09 7.33 -13.80
C LEU A 32 -16.91 6.43 -15.02
N ASN A 33 -17.80 5.43 -15.20
CA ASN A 33 -17.71 4.38 -16.22
C ASN A 33 -16.57 3.37 -15.98
N GLY A 34 -16.11 3.22 -14.72
CA GLY A 34 -15.18 2.16 -14.35
C GLY A 34 -15.83 0.78 -14.46
N VAL A 35 -15.24 -0.11 -15.26
CA VAL A 35 -15.73 -1.48 -15.47
C VAL A 35 -14.99 -2.43 -14.54
N LYS A 36 -15.72 -3.26 -13.79
CA LYS A 36 -15.10 -4.27 -12.91
C LYS A 36 -14.28 -5.26 -13.73
N ASP A 37 -13.03 -5.43 -13.32
CA ASP A 37 -12.03 -6.26 -13.99
C ASP A 37 -11.41 -7.30 -13.02
N GLY A 38 -12.11 -7.58 -11.92
CA GLY A 38 -11.77 -8.66 -11.00
C GLY A 38 -11.44 -8.20 -9.59
N ARG A 39 -10.73 -9.06 -8.86
CA ARG A 39 -10.30 -8.82 -7.49
C ARG A 39 -8.79 -8.76 -7.44
N TRP A 40 -8.28 -7.96 -6.50
CA TRP A 40 -6.85 -7.85 -6.25
C TRP A 40 -6.57 -8.11 -4.77
N LYS A 41 -5.39 -8.66 -4.49
CA LYS A 41 -4.94 -8.89 -3.12
C LYS A 41 -3.42 -8.84 -3.03
N SER A 42 -2.91 -8.00 -2.13
CA SER A 42 -1.50 -7.93 -1.75
C SER A 42 -1.36 -8.14 -0.25
N VAL A 43 -0.27 -8.77 0.18
CA VAL A 43 -0.01 -9.02 1.60
C VAL A 43 1.31 -8.38 1.98
N LEU A 44 1.26 -7.41 2.90
CA LEU A 44 2.43 -6.77 3.49
C LEU A 44 2.66 -7.33 4.89
N THR A 45 3.82 -7.91 5.13
CA THR A 45 4.19 -8.55 6.38
C THR A 45 5.33 -7.79 7.04
N PHE A 46 5.20 -7.57 8.35
CA PHE A 46 6.22 -6.96 9.19
C PHE A 46 6.97 -8.03 9.97
N TYR A 47 8.27 -8.10 9.75
CA TYR A 47 9.18 -9.08 10.33
C TYR A 47 10.05 -8.45 11.40
N LYS A 48 10.20 -9.16 12.52
CA LYS A 48 11.15 -8.81 13.59
C LYS A 48 12.18 -9.91 13.79
N PRO A 49 13.46 -9.56 14.04
CA PRO A 49 14.47 -10.56 14.34
C PRO A 49 14.12 -11.32 15.62
N ILE A 50 14.47 -12.61 15.66
CA ILE A 50 14.39 -13.44 16.86
C ILE A 50 15.75 -13.37 17.54
N THR A 51 15.91 -12.44 18.47
CA THR A 51 17.11 -12.37 19.34
C THR A 51 17.00 -13.40 20.46
N ARG A 52 17.84 -14.43 20.42
CA ARG A 52 17.99 -15.41 21.52
C ARG A 52 18.84 -14.87 22.67
N ASP A 53 19.77 -13.96 22.37
CA ASP A 53 20.65 -13.28 23.33
C ASP A 53 20.58 -11.76 23.09
N GLN A 54 20.34 -10.98 24.15
CA GLN A 54 20.21 -9.52 24.07
C GLN A 54 21.54 -8.84 23.73
N SER A 55 22.68 -9.47 24.01
CA SER A 55 24.01 -8.96 23.68
C SER A 55 24.26 -8.88 22.17
N MET A 56 23.56 -9.70 21.37
CA MET A 56 23.69 -9.75 19.91
C MET A 56 22.68 -8.86 19.17
N ALA A 57 21.88 -8.05 19.88
CA ALA A 57 20.83 -7.23 19.26
C ALA A 57 21.37 -6.19 18.26
N ALA A 58 22.64 -5.81 18.35
CA ALA A 58 23.30 -4.89 17.43
C ALA A 58 23.78 -5.53 16.11
N GLU A 59 23.91 -6.86 16.04
CA GLU A 59 24.39 -7.58 14.85
C GLU A 59 23.27 -7.94 13.86
N TYR A 60 22.03 -8.11 14.33
CA TYR A 60 20.94 -8.51 13.45
C TYR A 60 20.39 -7.31 12.65
N PRO A 61 20.10 -7.49 11.34
CA PRO A 61 19.38 -6.49 10.57
C PRO A 61 18.04 -6.15 11.22
N ARG A 62 17.77 -4.85 11.32
CA ARG A 62 16.59 -4.23 11.94
C ARG A 62 15.29 -4.75 11.31
N ASP A 63 14.17 -4.54 12.03
CA ASP A 63 12.81 -4.82 11.57
C ASP A 63 12.62 -4.43 10.09
N PHE A 64 12.02 -5.31 9.30
CA PHE A 64 11.80 -5.09 7.87
C PHE A 64 10.37 -5.47 7.44
N LEU A 65 9.98 -4.96 6.28
CA LEU A 65 8.73 -5.31 5.63
C LEU A 65 8.99 -6.28 4.49
N GLY A 66 8.05 -7.18 4.25
CA GLY A 66 8.01 -8.06 3.09
C GLY A 66 6.65 -7.95 2.38
N ILE A 67 6.61 -7.96 1.06
CA ILE A 67 5.36 -7.88 0.29
C ILE A 67 5.41 -8.73 -0.97
N SER A 68 4.27 -9.38 -1.26
CA SER A 68 3.98 -9.95 -2.57
C SER A 68 3.19 -8.97 -3.42
N ILE A 69 3.60 -8.81 -4.68
CA ILE A 69 2.95 -7.93 -5.66
C ILE A 69 2.25 -8.82 -6.70
N PRO A 70 0.93 -8.67 -6.94
CA PRO A 70 0.15 -9.56 -7.82
C PRO A 70 0.70 -9.68 -9.24
N GLU A 71 1.26 -8.60 -9.77
CA GLU A 71 1.84 -8.51 -11.11
C GLU A 71 3.12 -9.34 -11.24
N GLN A 72 3.76 -9.70 -10.12
CA GLN A 72 4.96 -10.52 -10.06
C GLN A 72 4.81 -11.66 -9.05
N PRO A 73 3.97 -12.67 -9.36
CA PRO A 73 3.56 -13.69 -8.40
C PRO A 73 4.71 -14.59 -7.94
N ASN A 74 5.81 -14.66 -8.69
CA ASN A 74 6.99 -15.48 -8.38
C ASN A 74 8.06 -14.70 -7.60
N LYS A 75 7.77 -13.46 -7.19
CA LYS A 75 8.72 -12.58 -6.51
C LYS A 75 8.22 -12.17 -5.14
N TYR A 76 9.16 -11.84 -4.28
CA TYR A 76 8.90 -11.27 -2.97
C TYR A 76 9.86 -10.10 -2.74
N TYR A 77 9.34 -9.02 -2.16
CA TYR A 77 10.10 -7.78 -2.02
C TYR A 77 10.26 -7.44 -0.55
N PHE A 78 11.47 -7.04 -0.17
CA PHE A 78 11.78 -6.59 1.18
C PHE A 78 12.05 -5.10 1.22
N ILE A 79 11.69 -4.46 2.32
CA ILE A 79 12.03 -3.06 2.59
C ILE A 79 12.57 -2.90 4.00
N ILE A 80 13.76 -2.29 4.09
CA ILE A 80 14.33 -1.77 5.34
C ILE A 80 14.24 -0.25 5.30
N ARG A 81 13.11 0.29 5.76
CA ARG A 81 12.78 1.73 5.62
C ARG A 81 13.81 2.64 6.26
N ALA A 82 14.35 2.26 7.42
CA ALA A 82 15.35 3.06 8.15
C ALA A 82 16.66 3.25 7.36
N HIS A 83 16.98 2.33 6.45
CA HIS A 83 18.19 2.38 5.61
C HIS A 83 17.87 2.69 4.14
N ARG A 84 16.59 2.90 3.80
CA ARG A 84 16.11 3.11 2.43
C ARG A 84 16.56 2.00 1.48
N ILE A 85 16.52 0.75 1.94
CA ILE A 85 16.84 -0.41 1.12
C ILE A 85 15.54 -1.08 0.67
N VAL A 86 15.44 -1.36 -0.62
CA VAL A 86 14.44 -2.24 -1.22
C VAL A 86 15.17 -3.37 -1.94
N LEU A 87 14.69 -4.59 -1.78
CA LEU A 87 15.33 -5.78 -2.35
C LEU A 87 14.29 -6.71 -2.97
N GLU A 88 14.54 -7.13 -4.21
CA GLU A 88 13.79 -8.20 -4.87
C GLU A 88 14.42 -9.56 -4.52
N ALA A 89 13.56 -10.54 -4.24
CA ALA A 89 13.93 -11.93 -4.09
C ALA A 89 12.94 -12.83 -4.84
N ASP A 90 13.36 -14.07 -5.11
CA ASP A 90 12.45 -15.12 -5.52
C ASP A 90 11.47 -15.47 -4.39
N LEU A 91 10.24 -15.87 -4.72
CA LEU A 91 9.20 -16.21 -3.73
C LEU A 91 9.66 -17.29 -2.74
N SER A 92 10.56 -18.19 -3.14
CA SER A 92 11.13 -19.23 -2.26
C SER A 92 11.84 -18.68 -1.01
N ILE A 93 12.21 -17.38 -0.99
CA ILE A 93 12.77 -16.74 0.20
C ILE A 93 11.86 -16.83 1.41
N GLN A 94 10.53 -16.88 1.23
CA GLN A 94 9.59 -17.06 2.33
C GLN A 94 9.81 -18.40 3.02
N THR A 95 9.95 -19.47 2.23
CA THR A 95 10.26 -20.81 2.75
C THR A 95 11.63 -20.86 3.43
N ILE A 96 12.62 -20.14 2.90
CA ILE A 96 13.96 -20.05 3.51
C ILE A 96 13.86 -19.37 4.88
N MET A 97 13.17 -18.22 4.98
CA MET A 97 12.98 -17.51 6.25
C MET A 97 12.24 -18.37 7.28
N ASP A 98 11.20 -19.09 6.84
CA ASP A 98 10.44 -20.00 7.69
C ASP A 98 11.30 -21.18 8.19
N LYS A 99 12.27 -21.65 7.41
CA LYS A 99 13.22 -22.70 7.87
C LYS A 99 14.29 -22.15 8.79
N LEU A 100 14.84 -20.97 8.47
CA LEU A 100 15.90 -20.33 9.25
C LEU A 100 15.40 -19.88 10.62
N GLN A 101 14.12 -19.52 10.74
CA GLN A 101 13.51 -19.02 11.98
C GLN A 101 14.33 -17.85 12.60
N SER A 102 15.02 -17.07 11.76
CA SER A 102 15.78 -15.90 12.21
C SER A 102 14.89 -14.68 12.42
N TYR A 103 13.72 -14.66 11.77
CA TYR A 103 12.73 -13.59 11.87
C TYR A 103 11.36 -14.18 12.15
N LYS A 104 10.57 -13.48 12.97
CA LYS A 104 9.18 -13.79 13.23
C LYS A 104 8.28 -12.77 12.54
N SER A 105 7.29 -13.25 11.79
CA SER A 105 6.17 -12.43 11.33
C SER A 105 5.37 -11.94 12.53
N ARG A 106 5.30 -10.61 12.71
CA ARG A 106 4.56 -9.99 13.82
C ARG A 106 3.18 -9.55 13.41
N VAL A 107 3.07 -8.92 12.24
CA VAL A 107 1.82 -8.37 11.71
C VAL A 107 1.82 -8.57 10.20
N SER A 108 0.75 -9.13 9.66
CA SER A 108 0.48 -9.13 8.23
C SER A 108 -0.78 -8.31 7.97
N LEU A 109 -0.73 -7.43 6.97
CA LEU A 109 -1.86 -6.65 6.50
C LEU A 109 -2.23 -7.14 5.11
N ASN A 110 -3.50 -7.52 4.95
CA ASN A 110 -4.10 -7.80 3.67
C ASN A 110 -4.63 -6.49 3.09
N PHE A 111 -4.19 -6.17 1.89
CA PHE A 111 -4.78 -5.16 1.03
C PHE A 111 -5.61 -5.92 0.01
N GLU A 112 -6.92 -5.81 0.07
CA GLU A 112 -7.82 -6.58 -0.79
C GLU A 112 -9.01 -5.76 -1.25
N GLY A 113 -9.40 -5.95 -2.51
CA GLY A 113 -10.45 -5.14 -3.09
C GLY A 113 -10.83 -5.53 -4.52
N ILE A 114 -11.46 -4.58 -5.20
CA ILE A 114 -11.96 -4.71 -6.56
C ILE A 114 -11.07 -3.91 -7.50
N GLN A 115 -10.76 -4.48 -8.66
CA GLN A 115 -10.08 -3.82 -9.76
C GLN A 115 -11.10 -3.31 -10.77
N TYR A 116 -10.86 -2.12 -11.28
CA TYR A 116 -11.67 -1.44 -12.27
C TYR A 116 -10.78 -0.98 -13.43
N GLN A 117 -11.26 -1.19 -14.65
CA GLN A 117 -10.70 -0.58 -15.85
C GLN A 117 -11.43 0.73 -16.14
N LEU A 118 -10.69 1.81 -16.33
CA LEU A 118 -11.20 3.15 -16.57
C LEU A 118 -10.38 3.83 -17.68
N GLY A 119 -10.71 3.52 -18.94
CA GLY A 119 -9.93 4.00 -20.09
C GLY A 119 -8.48 3.53 -20.03
N ASP A 120 -7.53 4.47 -20.05
CA ASP A 120 -6.08 4.23 -19.94
C ASP A 120 -5.62 3.99 -18.50
N PHE A 121 -6.54 4.03 -17.53
CA PHE A 121 -6.25 3.80 -16.13
C PHE A 121 -6.77 2.45 -15.65
N GLN A 122 -6.05 1.87 -14.71
CA GLN A 122 -6.55 0.81 -13.86
C GLN A 122 -6.65 1.33 -12.42
N VAL A 123 -7.84 1.24 -11.84
CA VAL A 123 -8.13 1.72 -10.49
C VAL A 123 -8.45 0.53 -9.61
N ARG A 124 -7.80 0.44 -8.44
CA ARG A 124 -8.08 -0.62 -7.46
C ARG A 124 -8.51 0.02 -6.17
N VAL A 125 -9.70 -0.32 -5.68
CA VAL A 125 -10.21 0.17 -4.40
C VAL A 125 -10.33 -1.01 -3.46
N GLY A 126 -9.78 -0.89 -2.25
CA GLY A 126 -9.75 -2.00 -1.32
C GLY A 126 -9.70 -1.57 0.14
N LYS A 127 -9.96 -2.55 1.00
CA LYS A 127 -9.77 -2.41 2.44
C LYS A 127 -8.39 -2.92 2.84
N VAL A 128 -7.89 -2.38 3.94
CA VAL A 128 -6.70 -2.86 4.63
C VAL A 128 -7.14 -3.48 5.95
N ALA A 129 -6.82 -4.74 6.17
CA ALA A 129 -7.16 -5.45 7.41
C ALA A 129 -6.03 -6.40 7.83
N PRO A 130 -5.79 -6.62 9.13
CA PRO A 130 -4.83 -7.62 9.58
C PRO A 130 -5.20 -9.01 9.09
N SER A 131 -4.24 -9.84 8.71
CA SER A 131 -4.53 -11.20 8.24
C SER A 131 -5.18 -12.10 9.31
N THR A 132 -5.11 -11.70 10.58
CA THR A 132 -5.72 -12.40 11.72
C THR A 132 -7.10 -11.86 12.14
N SER A 133 -7.62 -10.81 11.48
CA SER A 133 -8.90 -10.19 11.84
C SER A 133 -9.56 -9.51 10.65
N GLU A 134 -10.88 -9.62 10.51
CA GLU A 134 -11.60 -8.91 9.44
C GLU A 134 -11.84 -7.41 9.73
N THR A 135 -11.43 -6.93 10.90
CA THR A 135 -11.58 -5.52 11.27
C THR A 135 -10.78 -4.61 10.34
N MET A 136 -11.49 -3.80 9.56
CA MET A 136 -10.91 -2.82 8.66
C MET A 136 -10.08 -1.79 9.45
N ARG A 137 -8.84 -1.57 8.99
CA ARG A 137 -7.89 -0.59 9.53
C ARG A 137 -7.67 0.59 8.60
N GLY A 138 -7.97 0.43 7.32
CA GLY A 138 -7.86 1.50 6.33
C GLY A 138 -8.61 1.17 5.05
N ILE A 139 -8.71 2.17 4.19
CA ILE A 139 -9.14 2.05 2.80
C ILE A 139 -7.98 2.54 1.94
N VAL A 140 -7.67 1.81 0.88
CA VAL A 140 -6.59 2.10 -0.06
C VAL A 140 -7.18 2.25 -1.46
N MET A 141 -6.56 3.11 -2.26
CA MET A 141 -6.83 3.20 -3.70
C MET A 141 -5.51 3.16 -4.46
N GLU A 142 -5.38 2.26 -5.42
CA GLU A 142 -4.32 2.32 -6.41
C GLU A 142 -4.86 2.94 -7.70
N VAL A 143 -4.10 3.85 -8.28
CA VAL A 143 -4.37 4.41 -9.60
C VAL A 143 -3.15 4.15 -10.46
N GLU A 144 -3.31 3.32 -11.48
CA GLU A 144 -2.26 2.94 -12.41
C GLU A 144 -2.53 3.52 -13.79
N TYR A 145 -1.55 4.24 -14.36
CA TYR A 145 -1.60 4.75 -15.71
C TYR A 145 -0.86 3.78 -16.65
N LEU A 146 -1.62 3.08 -17.49
CA LEU A 146 -1.17 1.94 -18.31
C LEU A 146 -0.26 2.28 -19.50
N PRO A 147 -0.30 3.48 -20.12
CA PRO A 147 0.47 3.73 -21.34
C PRO A 147 1.99 3.83 -21.16
N ILE A 148 2.48 4.26 -19.99
CA ILE A 148 3.91 4.57 -19.79
C ILE A 148 4.44 4.11 -18.44
N SER A 149 5.76 4.01 -18.36
CA SER A 149 6.50 3.62 -17.15
C SER A 149 7.38 4.72 -16.57
N SER A 150 7.44 5.89 -17.21
CA SER A 150 8.23 7.03 -16.72
C SER A 150 7.42 7.81 -15.69
N ILE A 151 7.93 7.88 -14.46
CA ILE A 151 7.30 8.57 -13.34
C ILE A 151 7.12 10.05 -13.69
N ASP A 152 8.19 10.71 -14.13
CA ASP A 152 8.20 12.13 -14.44
C ASP A 152 7.22 12.47 -15.58
N LYS A 153 7.17 11.64 -16.63
CA LYS A 153 6.24 11.87 -17.75
C LYS A 153 4.77 11.60 -17.40
N SER A 154 4.51 10.72 -16.43
CA SER A 154 3.15 10.37 -15.99
C SER A 154 2.62 11.24 -14.86
N ARG A 155 3.49 11.99 -14.16
CA ARG A 155 3.15 12.73 -12.94
C ARG A 155 1.93 13.63 -13.13
N GLN A 156 1.97 14.51 -14.13
CA GLN A 156 0.86 15.44 -14.39
C GLN A 156 -0.47 14.71 -14.67
N ILE A 157 -0.42 13.60 -15.40
CA ILE A 157 -1.61 12.81 -15.74
C ILE A 157 -2.23 12.18 -14.47
N LEU A 158 -1.40 11.69 -13.55
CA LEU A 158 -1.85 11.14 -12.27
C LEU A 158 -2.33 12.23 -11.31
N GLU A 159 -1.71 13.41 -11.31
CA GLU A 159 -2.17 14.58 -10.57
C GLU A 159 -3.57 15.02 -11.03
N ASP A 160 -3.75 15.19 -12.35
CA ASP A 160 -5.02 15.55 -12.96
C ASP A 160 -6.11 14.51 -12.62
N PHE A 161 -5.77 13.22 -12.66
CA PHE A 161 -6.69 12.15 -12.23
C PHE A 161 -7.10 12.31 -10.77
N VAL A 162 -6.14 12.52 -9.87
CA VAL A 162 -6.40 12.66 -8.43
C VAL A 162 -7.25 13.89 -8.13
N ASP A 163 -7.03 15.00 -8.82
CA ASP A 163 -7.81 16.22 -8.64
C ASP A 163 -9.23 16.07 -9.20
N PHE A 164 -9.40 15.44 -10.36
CA PHE A 164 -10.71 15.04 -10.88
C PHE A 164 -11.46 14.10 -9.91
N TRP A 165 -10.73 13.15 -9.32
CA TRP A 165 -11.28 12.22 -8.33
C TRP A 165 -11.74 12.94 -7.06
N LYS A 166 -10.96 13.88 -6.54
CA LYS A 166 -11.34 14.72 -5.38
C LYS A 166 -12.62 15.50 -5.66
N ASP A 167 -12.74 16.14 -6.82
CA ASP A 167 -13.96 16.85 -7.22
C ASP A 167 -15.16 15.89 -7.25
N THR A 168 -14.99 14.71 -7.82
CA THR A 168 -16.08 13.72 -7.91
C THR A 168 -16.51 13.21 -6.52
N LEU A 169 -15.57 12.93 -5.62
CA LEU A 169 -15.88 12.51 -4.26
C LEU A 169 -16.50 13.62 -3.40
N SER A 170 -16.16 14.88 -3.65
CA SER A 170 -16.73 16.02 -2.90
C SER A 170 -18.26 16.05 -2.99
N LYS A 171 -18.82 15.58 -4.12
CA LYS A 171 -20.27 15.50 -4.39
C LYS A 171 -20.97 14.42 -3.55
N ARG A 172 -20.23 13.50 -2.91
CA ARG A 172 -20.75 12.40 -2.08
C ARG A 172 -20.75 12.71 -0.58
N SER A 173 -20.15 13.83 -0.15
CA SER A 173 -20.09 14.24 1.27
C SER A 173 -19.52 13.18 2.22
N LEU A 174 -18.52 12.42 1.76
CA LEU A 174 -17.87 11.39 2.56
C LEU A 174 -17.03 11.98 3.71
N PRO A 175 -16.98 11.33 4.90
CA PRO A 175 -16.24 11.82 6.05
C PRO A 175 -14.73 11.49 5.96
N GLY A 176 -14.04 12.13 5.02
CA GLY A 176 -12.60 12.01 4.82
C GLY A 176 -12.17 12.30 3.39
N HIS A 177 -10.90 12.05 3.09
CA HIS A 177 -10.35 12.23 1.76
C HIS A 177 -9.17 11.28 1.52
N PHE A 178 -8.82 11.06 0.26
CA PHE A 178 -7.59 10.34 -0.09
C PHE A 178 -6.38 11.25 0.00
N LEU A 179 -5.30 10.71 0.57
CA LEU A 179 -3.98 11.31 0.59
C LEU A 179 -3.02 10.48 -0.26
N HIS A 180 -2.33 11.17 -1.17
CA HIS A 180 -1.19 10.65 -1.89
C HIS A 180 0.09 11.20 -1.26
N ASN A 181 0.94 10.31 -0.75
CA ASN A 181 2.22 10.66 -0.16
C ASN A 181 3.31 10.04 -1.02
N GLU A 182 3.77 10.78 -2.03
CA GLU A 182 4.81 10.30 -2.94
C GLU A 182 6.11 10.03 -2.16
N PRO A 183 6.63 8.80 -2.17
CA PRO A 183 7.92 8.51 -1.57
C PRO A 183 9.05 9.14 -2.38
N ASN A 184 10.12 9.57 -1.72
CA ASN A 184 11.33 9.95 -2.42
C ASN A 184 12.06 8.68 -2.92
N PHE A 185 11.74 8.25 -4.14
CA PHE A 185 12.31 7.03 -4.75
C PHE A 185 13.84 7.10 -4.90
N GLY A 186 14.39 8.30 -5.13
CA GLY A 186 15.84 8.51 -5.23
C GLY A 186 16.60 8.15 -3.95
N GLU A 187 15.96 8.27 -2.78
CA GLU A 187 16.54 7.83 -1.50
C GLU A 187 16.74 6.32 -1.42
N TYR A 188 15.97 5.55 -2.20
CA TYR A 188 16.07 4.10 -2.31
C TYR A 188 16.94 3.66 -3.49
N GLY A 189 17.61 4.61 -4.18
CA GLY A 189 18.38 4.33 -5.39
C GLY A 189 17.53 3.98 -6.61
N LEU A 190 16.23 4.30 -6.57
CA LEU A 190 15.30 4.05 -7.67
C LEU A 190 15.22 5.27 -8.60
N GLY A 191 15.25 5.03 -9.91
CA GLY A 191 15.21 6.06 -10.96
C GLY A 191 13.80 6.33 -11.51
N ASP A 192 13.72 7.02 -12.65
CA ASP A 192 12.44 7.40 -13.28
C ASP A 192 11.64 6.20 -13.85
N GLN A 193 12.33 5.12 -14.23
CA GLN A 193 11.69 3.95 -14.82
C GLN A 193 10.98 3.12 -13.75
N TYR A 194 9.66 3.17 -13.74
CA TYR A 194 8.82 2.54 -12.74
C TYR A 194 8.93 1.01 -12.76
N SER A 195 9.02 0.44 -11.57
CA SER A 195 9.25 -0.99 -11.31
C SER A 195 8.43 -1.49 -10.12
N ALA A 196 8.57 -2.77 -9.80
CA ALA A 196 7.87 -3.35 -8.65
C ALA A 196 8.38 -2.76 -7.33
N GLU A 197 9.68 -2.48 -7.23
CA GLU A 197 10.32 -1.87 -6.07
C GLU A 197 9.70 -0.51 -5.72
N HIS A 198 9.34 0.29 -6.73
CA HIS A 198 8.62 1.55 -6.51
C HIS A 198 7.25 1.30 -5.85
N THR A 199 6.52 0.29 -6.34
CA THR A 199 5.24 -0.12 -5.76
C THR A 199 5.46 -0.56 -4.31
N THR A 200 6.48 -1.39 -4.06
CA THR A 200 6.84 -1.84 -2.72
C THR A 200 7.05 -0.65 -1.77
N VAL A 201 7.82 0.37 -2.19
CA VAL A 201 8.12 1.56 -1.39
C VAL A 201 6.85 2.37 -1.10
N GLN A 202 5.93 2.46 -2.05
CA GLN A 202 4.63 3.11 -1.82
C GLN A 202 3.77 2.39 -0.78
N TYR A 203 3.67 1.06 -0.85
CA TYR A 203 2.96 0.26 0.17
C TYR A 203 3.56 0.43 1.56
N ALA A 204 4.88 0.44 1.66
CA ALA A 204 5.58 0.68 2.92
C ALA A 204 5.30 2.09 3.48
N THR A 205 5.18 3.09 2.62
CA THR A 205 4.81 4.46 3.00
C THR A 205 3.37 4.53 3.48
N VAL A 206 2.42 3.93 2.76
CA VAL A 206 1.00 3.86 3.17
C VAL A 206 0.84 3.15 4.51
N MET A 207 1.52 2.03 4.71
CA MET A 207 1.50 1.29 5.99
C MET A 207 1.98 2.15 7.17
N ALA A 208 2.99 2.99 6.96
CA ALA A 208 3.44 3.96 7.95
C ALA A 208 2.30 4.89 8.40
N GLN A 209 1.59 5.44 7.42
CA GLN A 209 0.54 6.43 7.65
C GLN A 209 -0.67 5.80 8.32
N LEU A 210 -1.04 4.58 7.91
CA LEU A 210 -2.11 3.82 8.55
C LEU A 210 -1.79 3.52 10.03
N ILE A 211 -0.55 3.14 10.36
CA ILE A 211 -0.13 2.93 11.75
C ILE A 211 -0.17 4.25 12.55
N ALA A 212 0.36 5.33 11.98
CA ALA A 212 0.38 6.64 12.63
C ALA A 212 -1.04 7.12 12.95
N THR A 213 -1.97 6.95 12.01
CA THR A 213 -3.39 7.33 12.17
C THR A 213 -4.08 6.51 13.26
N VAL A 214 -3.78 5.21 13.38
CA VAL A 214 -4.34 4.39 14.46
C VAL A 214 -3.81 4.82 15.83
N GLN A 215 -2.52 5.15 15.94
CA GLN A 215 -1.92 5.61 17.19
C GLN A 215 -2.50 6.94 17.65
N THR A 216 -2.66 7.92 16.75
CA THR A 216 -3.27 9.21 17.11
C THR A 216 -4.72 9.06 17.56
N THR A 217 -5.50 8.18 16.93
CA THR A 217 -6.90 7.93 17.30
C THR A 217 -7.04 7.25 18.67
N GLN A 218 -6.05 6.45 19.08
CA GLN A 218 -6.02 5.83 20.42
C GLN A 218 -5.64 6.83 21.51
N VAL A 219 -4.72 7.76 21.24
CA VAL A 219 -4.34 8.80 22.22
C VAL A 219 -5.49 9.75 22.51
N VAL A 220 -6.33 10.07 21.52
CA VAL A 220 -7.52 10.95 21.72
C VAL A 220 -8.65 10.27 22.49
N ARG A 221 -8.62 8.93 22.65
CA ARG A 221 -9.65 8.17 23.38
C ARG A 221 -9.28 7.84 24.83
N ASN A 222 -8.07 8.19 25.28
CA ASN A 222 -7.60 8.03 26.66
C ASN A 222 -7.55 9.39 27.36
#